data_AF-A0A9Q0GCA4-F1
#
_entry.id   AF-A0A9Q0GCA4-F1
#
_cell.length_a   1.000
_cell.length_b   1.000
_cell.length_c   1.000
_cell.angle_alpha   90.00
_cell.angle_beta   90.00
_cell.angle_gamma   90.00
#
_symmetry.space_group_name_H-M   'P 1'
#
loop_
_entity.id
_entity.type
_entity.pdbx_description
1 polymer ?
#
loop_
_entity_poly.entity_id
_entity_poly.type
_entity_poly.pdbx_seq_one_letter_code
_entity_poly.pdbx_strand_id
1 'polypeptide(L)'
;MEETEEGDILKELVEASDPAGVAARVEAALFKNGGRLDNWKYRSLCFNIKDPRNPDFRRKVLLGQVEPEMIVGLMSTRSEVASTRGEMASNELQALDEMYEKASERRRRLINGDAQKATTDQFKCGKCGKRETTYYQLQTRSADEPMTSYITCVSCHNRWKC
;
A
#
# COMPACT_ATOMS: atom_id res chain seq x y z
N MET A 1 26.99 -7.95 29.53
CA MET A 1 27.25 -6.92 30.55
C MET A 1 27.77 -5.62 29.92
N GLU A 2 28.17 -5.63 28.64
CA GLU A 2 28.64 -4.43 27.92
C GLU A 2 27.50 -3.60 27.28
N GLU A 3 26.39 -4.21 26.83
CA GLU A 3 25.30 -3.48 26.13
C GLU A 3 24.53 -2.47 27.00
N THR A 4 24.58 -2.61 28.33
CA THR A 4 23.92 -1.67 29.26
C THR A 4 24.73 -0.39 29.45
N GLU A 5 26.06 -0.48 29.39
CA GLU A 5 26.95 0.67 29.60
C GLU A 5 26.91 1.63 28.39
N GLU A 6 26.88 1.09 27.16
CA GLU A 6 26.74 1.90 25.94
C GLU A 6 25.39 2.64 25.88
N GLY A 7 24.32 2.00 26.34
CA GLY A 7 22.98 2.58 26.39
C GLY A 7 22.86 3.75 27.38
N ASP A 8 23.53 3.65 28.52
CA ASP A 8 23.56 4.69 29.56
C ASP A 8 24.41 5.90 29.13
N ILE A 9 25.55 5.67 28.48
CA ILE A 9 26.40 6.72 27.89
C ILE A 9 25.64 7.48 26.79
N LEU A 10 24.93 6.76 25.91
CA LEU A 10 24.12 7.38 24.85
C LEU A 10 22.97 8.22 25.41
N LYS A 11 22.42 7.85 26.58
CA LYS A 11 21.35 8.59 27.24
C LYS A 11 21.86 9.90 27.83
N GLU A 12 23.02 9.88 28.50
CA GLU A 12 23.67 11.10 29.01
C GLU A 12 24.03 12.07 27.87
N LEU A 13 24.53 11.55 26.75
CA LEU A 13 24.87 12.36 25.57
C LEU A 13 23.63 12.97 24.90
N VAL A 14 22.49 12.27 24.92
CA VAL A 14 21.22 12.81 24.40
C VAL A 14 20.65 13.88 25.32
N GLU A 15 20.76 13.72 26.65
CA GLU A 15 20.31 14.70 27.64
C GLU A 15 21.19 15.97 27.65
N ALA A 16 22.49 15.83 27.34
CA ALA A 16 23.43 16.94 27.21
C ALA A 16 23.33 17.69 25.86
N SER A 17 22.66 17.11 24.86
CA SER A 17 22.53 17.72 23.54
C SER A 17 21.46 18.82 23.54
N ASP A 18 21.77 19.98 22.95
CA ASP A 18 20.82 21.08 22.76
C ASP A 18 19.84 20.77 21.61
N PRO A 19 18.57 20.46 21.91
CA PRO A 19 17.60 20.09 20.88
C PRO A 19 17.23 21.29 20.00
N ALA A 20 17.31 22.51 20.53
CA ALA A 20 16.98 23.73 19.79
C ALA A 20 18.07 24.06 18.75
N GLY A 21 19.34 23.92 19.12
CA GLY A 21 20.47 24.10 18.21
C GLY A 21 20.54 23.05 17.09
N VAL A 22 20.12 21.81 17.36
CA VAL A 22 19.96 20.78 16.30
C VAL A 22 18.80 21.15 15.38
N ALA A 23 17.65 21.56 15.92
CA ALA A 23 16.50 21.97 15.11
C ALA A 23 16.82 23.16 14.19
N ALA A 24 17.49 24.19 14.70
CA ALA A 24 17.90 25.36 13.92
C ALA A 24 18.84 24.98 12.75
N ARG A 25 19.75 24.02 12.96
CA ARG A 25 20.63 23.50 11.90
C ARG A 25 19.85 22.77 10.82
N VAL A 26 18.86 21.97 11.20
CA VAL A 26 17.99 21.25 10.26
C VAL A 26 17.10 22.20 9.48
N GLU A 27 16.53 23.22 10.13
CA GLU A 27 15.74 24.26 9.46
C GLU A 27 16.58 25.08 8.48
N ALA A 28 17.82 25.43 8.86
CA ALA A 28 18.75 26.12 7.98
C ALA A 28 19.14 25.28 6.75
N ALA A 29 19.38 23.97 6.92
CA ALA A 29 19.65 23.06 5.82
C ALA A 29 18.44 22.89 4.89
N LEU A 30 17.24 22.81 5.45
CA LEU A 30 16.00 22.74 4.68
C LEU A 30 15.77 24.02 3.86
N PHE A 31 16.08 25.19 4.43
CA PHE A 31 15.98 26.47 3.75
C PHE A 31 16.99 26.60 2.61
N LYS A 32 18.24 26.13 2.80
CA LYS A 32 19.28 26.15 1.76
C LYS A 32 18.93 25.29 0.53
N ASN A 33 18.39 24.09 0.75
CA ASN A 33 18.09 23.13 -0.33
C ASN A 33 16.68 23.26 -0.93
N GLY A 34 15.70 23.74 -0.15
CA GLY A 34 14.29 23.73 -0.52
C GLY A 34 13.69 25.10 -0.87
N GLY A 35 14.45 26.18 -0.74
CA GLY A 35 13.91 27.53 -0.88
C GLY A 35 12.82 27.82 0.16
N ARG A 36 11.71 28.45 -0.26
CA ARG A 36 10.59 28.79 0.62
C ARG A 36 10.10 27.53 1.35
N LEU A 37 10.04 27.59 2.68
CA LEU A 37 9.68 26.48 3.55
C LEU A 37 8.36 25.82 3.13
N ASP A 38 8.47 24.67 2.48
CA ASP A 38 7.34 23.84 2.12
C ASP A 38 6.79 23.15 3.37
N ASN A 39 5.58 23.52 3.79
CA ASN A 39 4.91 22.95 4.98
C ASN A 39 4.84 21.41 4.99
N TRP A 40 4.85 20.75 3.83
CA TRP A 40 4.78 19.29 3.74
C TRP A 40 6.10 18.61 4.15
N LYS A 41 7.26 19.23 3.85
CA LYS A 41 8.59 18.68 4.20
C LYS A 41 8.78 18.69 5.71
N TYR A 42 8.43 19.80 6.36
CA TYR A 42 8.48 19.94 7.82
C TYR A 42 7.55 18.94 8.52
N ARG A 43 6.34 18.73 7.99
CA ARG A 43 5.39 17.75 8.55
C ARG A 43 5.87 16.31 8.41
N SER A 44 6.48 15.97 7.27
CA SER A 44 7.08 14.65 7.04
C SER A 44 8.26 14.41 8.00
N LEU A 45 9.13 15.40 8.17
CA LEU A 45 10.23 15.35 9.13
C LEU A 45 9.74 15.16 10.56
N CYS A 46 8.75 15.95 10.99
CA CYS A 46 8.15 15.82 12.31
C CYS A 46 7.50 14.45 12.51
N PHE A 47 6.86 13.89 11.48
CA PHE A 47 6.28 12.56 11.54
C PHE A 47 7.36 11.48 11.77
N ASN A 48 8.45 11.54 10.99
CA ASN A 48 9.56 10.58 11.12
C ASN A 48 10.30 10.70 12.46
N ILE A 49 10.55 11.92 12.95
CA ILE A 49 11.20 12.14 14.27
C ILE A 49 10.27 11.69 15.42
N LYS A 50 8.95 11.80 15.24
CA LYS A 50 7.96 11.43 16.26
C LYS A 50 7.57 9.96 16.24
N ASP A 51 8.03 9.17 15.27
CA ASP A 51 7.64 7.76 15.12
C ASP A 51 8.02 6.93 16.36
N PRO A 52 7.04 6.36 17.09
CA PRO A 52 7.31 5.53 18.27
C PRO A 52 7.98 4.19 17.93
N ARG A 53 7.90 3.73 16.67
CA ARG A 53 8.45 2.46 16.23
C ARG A 53 9.96 2.55 15.94
N ASN A 54 10.49 3.76 15.74
CA ASN A 54 11.91 4.00 15.47
C ASN A 54 12.47 5.15 16.34
N PRO A 55 12.70 4.90 17.64
CA PRO A 55 13.28 5.90 18.53
C PRO A 55 14.76 6.20 18.23
N ASP A 56 15.46 5.29 17.56
CA ASP A 56 16.89 5.43 17.26
C ASP A 56 17.16 6.52 16.23
N PHE A 57 16.22 6.76 15.31
CA PHE A 57 16.35 7.90 14.40
C PHE A 57 16.40 9.23 15.15
N ARG A 58 15.56 9.42 16.18
CA ARG A 58 15.59 10.63 17.03
C ARG A 58 16.91 10.77 17.77
N ARG A 59 17.41 9.67 18.35
CA ARG A 59 18.69 9.65 19.07
C ARG A 59 19.86 10.01 18.15
N LYS A 60 19.91 9.41 16.97
CA LYS A 60 20.97 9.67 15.96
C LYS A 60 20.98 11.11 15.47
N VAL A 61 19.81 11.73 15.31
CA VAL A 61 19.69 13.16 14.95
C VAL A 61 20.20 14.05 16.09
N LEU A 62 19.83 13.75 17.35
CA LEU A 62 20.28 14.53 18.51
C LEU A 62 21.79 14.39 18.78
N LEU A 63 22.36 13.22 18.48
CA LEU A 63 23.80 12.96 18.59
C LEU A 63 24.61 13.51 17.41
N GLY A 64 23.95 14.10 16.39
CA GLY A 64 24.63 14.64 15.21
C GLY A 64 25.22 13.59 14.28
N GLN A 65 24.83 12.31 14.42
CA GLN A 65 25.27 11.23 13.53
C GLN A 65 24.57 11.28 12.17
N VAL A 66 23.46 12.01 12.07
CA VAL A 66 22.75 12.27 10.82
C VAL A 66 22.92 13.73 10.46
N GLU A 67 23.69 13.99 9.41
CA GLU A 67 23.88 15.35 8.90
C GLU A 67 22.56 15.93 8.35
N PRO A 68 22.24 17.20 8.65
CA PRO A 68 21.02 17.86 8.19
C PRO A 68 20.81 17.79 6.67
N GLU A 69 21.89 17.74 5.89
CA GLU A 69 21.84 17.65 4.43
C GLU A 69 21.30 16.30 3.94
N MET A 70 21.65 15.20 4.63
CA MET A 70 21.14 13.85 4.31
C MET A 70 19.64 13.75 4.56
N ILE A 71 19.15 14.39 5.63
CA ILE A 71 17.71 14.44 5.96
C ILE A 71 16.94 15.12 4.84
N VAL A 72 17.46 16.22 4.31
CA VAL A 72 16.81 16.97 3.23
C VAL A 72 16.91 16.23 1.90
N GLY A 73 18.03 15.56 1.60
CA GLY A 73 18.20 14.73 0.41
C GLY A 73 17.18 13.59 0.33
N LEU A 74 16.93 12.91 1.45
CA LEU A 74 15.91 11.85 1.57
C LEU A 74 14.47 12.37 1.43
N MET A 75 14.24 13.68 1.59
CA MET A 75 12.92 14.32 1.53
C MET A 75 12.66 15.11 0.26
N SER A 76 13.70 15.54 -0.47
CA SER A 76 13.57 16.46 -1.60
C SER A 76 12.97 15.80 -2.84
N THR A 77 12.97 14.47 -2.92
CA THR A 77 12.52 13.74 -4.11
C THR A 77 11.27 12.92 -3.79
N ARG A 78 10.10 13.56 -3.98
CA ARG A 78 8.80 12.86 -4.10
C ARG A 78 8.83 11.77 -5.20
N SER A 79 9.81 11.84 -6.11
CA SER A 79 10.00 10.91 -7.22
C SER A 79 11.00 9.77 -6.96
N GLU A 80 11.88 9.86 -5.96
CA GLU A 80 12.94 8.85 -5.81
C GLU A 80 12.77 7.98 -4.57
N VAL A 81 11.92 8.33 -3.61
CA VAL A 81 11.58 7.43 -2.48
C VAL A 81 10.62 6.30 -2.86
N ALA A 82 10.05 6.35 -4.07
CA ALA A 82 9.43 5.18 -4.69
C ALA A 82 10.49 4.21 -5.26
N SER A 83 11.62 4.73 -5.74
CA SER A 83 12.70 3.93 -6.34
C SER A 83 13.73 3.44 -5.31
N THR A 84 14.07 4.26 -4.31
CA THR A 84 15.11 3.97 -3.29
C THR A 84 14.58 3.23 -2.06
N ARG A 85 13.31 2.82 -2.03
CA ARG A 85 12.84 1.78 -1.10
C ARG A 85 13.15 0.37 -1.62
N GLY A 86 13.37 0.22 -2.94
CA GLY A 86 13.68 -1.06 -3.58
C GLY A 86 15.18 -1.37 -3.72
N GLU A 87 16.05 -0.36 -3.69
CA GLU A 87 17.47 -0.55 -4.04
C GLU A 87 18.35 -1.06 -2.88
N MET A 88 17.89 -0.95 -1.63
CA MET A 88 18.63 -1.42 -0.44
C MET A 88 17.98 -2.62 0.25
N ALA A 89 17.03 -3.28 -0.43
CA ALA A 89 16.45 -4.52 0.03
C ALA A 89 17.32 -5.69 -0.47
N SER A 90 17.83 -6.53 0.44
CA SER A 90 18.39 -7.84 0.09
C SER A 90 17.47 -8.54 -0.93
N ASN A 91 18.04 -9.33 -1.86
CA ASN A 91 17.29 -10.11 -2.86
C ASN A 91 16.07 -10.83 -2.25
N GLU A 92 16.17 -11.24 -0.99
CA GLU A 92 15.11 -11.92 -0.24
C GLU A 92 13.90 -11.02 0.08
N LEU A 93 14.12 -9.75 0.43
CA LEU A 93 13.05 -8.78 0.70
C LEU A 93 12.34 -8.36 -0.60
N GLN A 94 13.07 -8.26 -1.71
CA GLN A 94 12.47 -8.00 -3.03
C GLN A 94 11.54 -9.14 -3.45
N ALA A 95 11.98 -10.40 -3.25
CA ALA A 95 11.17 -11.58 -3.55
C ALA A 95 9.88 -11.64 -2.69
N LEU A 96 9.95 -11.23 -1.43
CA LEU A 96 8.78 -11.15 -0.55
C LEU A 96 7.80 -10.07 -1.03
N ASP A 97 8.27 -8.85 -1.32
CA ASP A 97 7.41 -7.77 -1.81
C ASP A 97 6.71 -8.15 -3.12
N GLU A 98 7.44 -8.77 -4.07
CA GLU A 98 6.84 -9.30 -5.29
C GLU A 98 5.75 -10.35 -5.02
N MET A 99 5.97 -11.23 -4.05
CA MET A 99 5.01 -12.27 -3.67
C MET A 99 3.74 -11.64 -3.09
N TYR A 100 3.88 -10.65 -2.20
CA TYR A 100 2.77 -9.91 -1.62
C TYR A 100 1.98 -9.15 -2.68
N GLU A 101 2.67 -8.49 -3.62
CA GLU A 101 2.02 -7.75 -4.70
C GLU A 101 1.22 -8.69 -5.61
N LYS A 102 1.82 -9.80 -6.06
CA LYS A 102 1.12 -10.85 -6.84
C LYS A 102 -0.09 -11.42 -6.09
N ALA A 103 0.01 -11.64 -4.78
CA ALA A 103 -1.12 -12.10 -3.95
C ALA A 103 -2.24 -11.05 -3.86
N SER A 104 -1.88 -9.77 -3.74
CA SER A 104 -2.81 -8.65 -3.69
C SER A 104 -3.57 -8.50 -5.00
N GLU A 105 -2.89 -8.67 -6.14
CA GLU A 105 -3.51 -8.62 -7.46
C GLU A 105 -4.49 -9.77 -7.68
N ARG A 106 -4.12 -10.99 -7.27
CA ARG A 106 -5.02 -12.16 -7.31
C ARG A 106 -6.28 -11.88 -6.49
N ARG A 107 -6.13 -11.33 -5.28
CA ARG A 107 -7.26 -10.95 -4.42
C ARG A 107 -8.13 -9.88 -5.10
N ARG A 108 -7.53 -8.86 -5.71
CA ARG A 108 -8.25 -7.80 -6.42
C ARG A 108 -9.07 -8.34 -7.59
N ARG A 109 -8.53 -9.28 -8.37
CA ARG A 109 -9.26 -9.92 -9.48
C ARG A 109 -10.50 -10.68 -8.99
N LEU A 110 -10.41 -11.37 -7.86
CA LEU A 110 -11.56 -12.06 -7.25
C LEU A 110 -12.65 -11.10 -6.79
N ILE A 111 -12.28 -9.97 -6.17
CA ILE A 111 -13.22 -8.94 -5.70
C ILE A 111 -13.93 -8.26 -6.86
N ASN A 112 -13.19 -7.95 -7.94
CA ASN A 112 -13.72 -7.25 -9.10
C ASN A 112 -14.67 -8.10 -9.97
N GLY A 113 -14.92 -9.36 -9.62
CA GLY A 113 -15.94 -10.18 -10.26
C GLY A 113 -15.56 -10.74 -11.62
N ASP A 114 -14.27 -10.74 -11.98
CA ASP A 114 -13.72 -11.47 -13.14
C ASP A 114 -13.67 -12.99 -12.90
N ALA A 115 -14.31 -13.48 -11.82
CA ALA A 115 -14.62 -14.88 -11.69
C ALA A 115 -15.48 -15.26 -12.91
N GLN A 116 -14.90 -16.05 -13.82
CA GLN A 116 -15.56 -16.57 -15.00
C GLN A 116 -16.90 -17.18 -14.56
N LYS A 117 -17.99 -16.46 -14.79
CA LYS A 117 -19.34 -16.97 -14.51
C LYS A 117 -19.52 -18.18 -15.41
N ALA A 118 -19.82 -19.33 -14.82
CA ALA A 118 -20.03 -20.56 -15.58
C ALA A 118 -21.10 -20.32 -16.66
N THR A 119 -20.66 -20.18 -17.91
CA THR A 119 -21.50 -19.96 -19.07
C THR A 119 -21.86 -21.29 -19.71
N THR A 120 -23.11 -21.43 -20.13
CA THR A 120 -23.60 -22.55 -20.92
C THR A 120 -23.99 -22.07 -22.32
N ASP A 121 -23.88 -22.96 -23.30
CA ASP A 121 -24.32 -22.73 -24.69
C ASP A 121 -25.69 -23.34 -25.01
N GLN A 122 -26.41 -23.86 -24.01
CA GLN A 122 -27.70 -24.52 -24.19
C GLN A 122 -28.78 -23.59 -24.74
N PHE A 123 -28.73 -22.29 -24.42
CA PHE A 123 -29.76 -21.32 -24.80
C PHE A 123 -29.22 -20.23 -25.72
N LYS A 124 -29.95 -19.90 -26.79
CA LYS A 124 -29.63 -18.79 -27.69
C LYS A 124 -30.39 -17.54 -27.27
N CYS A 125 -29.68 -16.42 -27.08
CA CYS A 125 -30.33 -15.15 -26.76
C CYS A 125 -31.10 -14.59 -27.97
N GLY A 126 -32.38 -14.29 -27.79
CA GLY A 126 -33.21 -13.69 -28.85
C GLY A 126 -32.84 -12.25 -29.22
N LYS A 127 -32.16 -11.51 -28.32
CA LYS A 127 -31.81 -10.09 -28.56
C LYS A 127 -30.48 -9.91 -29.31
N CYS A 128 -29.43 -10.64 -28.90
CA CYS A 128 -28.09 -10.49 -29.47
C CYS A 128 -27.61 -11.72 -30.26
N GLY A 129 -28.37 -12.81 -30.30
CA GLY A 129 -28.05 -14.02 -31.07
C GLY A 129 -26.92 -14.89 -30.50
N LYS A 130 -26.19 -14.42 -29.48
CA LYS A 130 -25.12 -15.16 -28.80
C LYS A 130 -25.67 -16.27 -27.89
N ARG A 131 -24.88 -17.32 -27.68
CA ARG A 131 -25.22 -18.48 -26.83
C ARG A 131 -24.64 -18.41 -25.42
N GLU A 132 -23.81 -17.41 -25.12
CA GLU A 132 -23.25 -17.15 -23.78
C GLU A 132 -24.37 -16.79 -22.77
N THR A 133 -24.86 -17.80 -22.06
CA THR A 133 -25.94 -17.66 -21.10
C THR A 133 -25.60 -18.29 -19.76
N THR A 134 -26.18 -17.76 -18.69
CA THR A 134 -26.15 -18.33 -17.34
C THR A 134 -27.57 -18.74 -17.00
N TYR A 135 -27.78 -19.90 -16.41
CA TYR A 135 -29.10 -20.35 -16.00
C TYR A 135 -29.07 -20.93 -14.59
N TYR A 136 -30.21 -20.83 -13.91
CA TYR A 136 -30.49 -21.56 -12.69
C TYR A 136 -31.93 -22.06 -12.73
N GLN A 137 -32.18 -23.19 -12.07
CA GLN A 137 -33.50 -23.80 -12.01
C GLN A 137 -34.09 -23.55 -10.64
N LEU A 138 -35.35 -23.13 -10.62
CA LEU A 138 -36.09 -22.87 -9.39
C LEU A 138 -37.50 -23.46 -9.52
N GLN A 139 -37.89 -24.28 -8.56
CA GLN A 139 -39.24 -24.80 -8.47
C GLN A 139 -40.13 -23.70 -7.87
N THR A 140 -41.02 -23.13 -8.69
CA THR A 140 -41.93 -22.05 -8.27
C THR A 140 -43.39 -22.47 -8.22
N ARG A 141 -43.70 -23.71 -8.62
CA ARG A 141 -45.05 -24.27 -8.73
C ARG A 141 -45.10 -25.66 -8.06
N SER A 142 -46.28 -26.26 -8.02
CA SER A 142 -46.55 -27.55 -7.37
C SER A 142 -45.57 -28.65 -7.80
N ALA A 143 -45.45 -29.71 -6.99
CA ALA A 143 -44.55 -30.83 -7.27
C ALA A 143 -44.86 -31.58 -8.58
N ASP A 144 -46.09 -31.49 -9.06
CA ASP A 144 -46.54 -32.10 -10.32
C ASP A 144 -46.10 -31.33 -11.58
N GLU A 145 -45.51 -30.14 -11.42
CA GLU A 145 -45.02 -29.33 -12.53
C GLU A 145 -43.48 -29.33 -12.59
N PRO A 146 -42.88 -29.34 -13.79
CA PRO A 146 -41.43 -29.32 -13.94
C PRO A 146 -40.83 -28.00 -13.42
N MET A 147 -39.57 -28.05 -13.01
CA MET A 147 -38.82 -26.86 -12.56
C MET A 147 -38.76 -25.76 -13.62
N THR A 148 -38.86 -24.50 -13.20
CA THR A 148 -38.73 -23.35 -14.11
C THR A 148 -37.27 -22.97 -14.28
N SER A 149 -36.82 -22.80 -15.53
CA SER A 149 -35.43 -22.39 -15.81
C SER A 149 -35.35 -20.89 -16.05
N TYR A 150 -34.56 -20.19 -15.22
CA TYR A 150 -34.30 -18.77 -15.36
C TYR A 150 -32.98 -18.55 -16.08
N ILE A 151 -33.02 -17.91 -17.25
CA ILE A 151 -31.85 -17.74 -18.12
C ILE A 151 -31.51 -16.25 -18.23
N THR A 152 -30.22 -15.93 -18.11
CA THR A 152 -29.65 -14.58 -18.26
C THR A 152 -28.53 -14.60 -19.30
N CYS A 153 -28.64 -13.78 -20.34
CA CYS A 153 -27.58 -13.61 -21.33
C CYS A 153 -26.41 -12.80 -20.74
N VAL A 154 -25.18 -13.30 -20.87
CA VAL A 154 -23.99 -12.62 -20.33
C VAL A 154 -23.63 -11.38 -21.14
N SER A 155 -23.82 -11.43 -22.46
CA SER A 155 -23.40 -10.32 -23.33
C SER A 155 -24.36 -9.13 -23.31
N CYS A 156 -25.69 -9.36 -23.25
CA CYS A 156 -26.69 -8.28 -23.32
C CYS A 156 -27.59 -8.17 -22.07
N HIS A 157 -27.35 -8.99 -21.05
CA HIS A 157 -28.08 -9.00 -19.77
C HIS A 157 -29.60 -9.19 -19.91
N ASN A 158 -30.07 -9.71 -21.05
CA ASN A 158 -31.48 -10.08 -21.23
C ASN A 158 -31.83 -11.28 -20.35
N ARG A 159 -33.00 -11.25 -19.71
CA ARG A 159 -33.48 -12.29 -18.80
C ARG A 159 -34.82 -12.82 -19.25
N TRP A 160 -34.96 -14.14 -19.29
CA TRP A 160 -36.21 -14.82 -19.66
C TRP A 160 -36.36 -16.14 -18.90
N LYS A 161 -37.59 -16.66 -18.91
CA LYS A 161 -37.95 -17.96 -18.31
C LYS A 161 -38.30 -18.96 -19.41
N CYS A 162 -37.93 -20.22 -19.19
CA CYS A 162 -38.33 -21.36 -20.00
C CYS A 162 -39.06 -22.38 -19.12
#